data_AF-A0A0U1LJD0-F1
#
_entry.id   AF-A0A0U1LJD0-F1
#
_cell.length_a   1.000
_cell.length_b   1.000
_cell.length_c   1.000
_cell.angle_alpha   90.00
_cell.angle_beta   90.00
_cell.angle_gamma   90.00
#
_symmetry.space_group_name_H-M   'P 1'
#
loop_
_entity.id
_entity.type
_entity.pdbx_description
1 polymer ?
#
loop_
_entity_poly.entity_id
_entity_poly.type
_entity_poly.pdbx_seq_one_letter_code
_entity_poly.pdbx_strand_id
1 'polypeptide(L)'
;MDSKPKTISNPRRLLIVTPTTVTATLPFSIDPINTIPPLLSALTGEAVNEDNLAQIAVKPESDANEETTQKTKTSFAGYTTHAPLHIETRYYTADVSIWVDEIDASEKTEEEGQWKTEFLSDEAQVVRDALGALLVCARNPVMPSKAIPAEAYDHSPGEGGNKNSKHAEIIKNTVRIINEVKQKTEEERDGGMGEVPGLLVLLADNSSTTAKHTKEQGGGGDDDDFQPEQVEPFSAAWWEDTLYEMGIIGFEVVLWDPASSETVTARNEFGELQGLPRIKEVLSALEWGSPSIDDDDDDGTKDFLADMEGDGGLGLEVGQLEREMMGLRFAIHNNGHDNDNDDDDTNNDNDGGESELQVDDLEALMMRMRAIKDMSADLPEAQRKAFAAKAVRDIMREL
;
A
#
# COMPACT_ATOMS: atom_id res chain seq x y z
N MET A 1 -6.40 -8.23 -37.30
CA MET A 1 -6.64 -6.85 -36.85
C MET A 1 -6.23 -6.86 -35.39
N ASP A 2 -4.97 -6.52 -35.10
CA ASP A 2 -4.51 -6.43 -33.72
C ASP A 2 -4.97 -5.08 -33.19
N SER A 3 -6.12 -5.11 -32.51
CA SER A 3 -6.56 -3.98 -31.68
C SER A 3 -5.47 -3.74 -30.64
N LYS A 4 -5.00 -2.49 -30.52
CA LYS A 4 -4.12 -2.13 -29.40
C LYS A 4 -4.86 -2.41 -28.08
N PRO A 5 -4.16 -2.91 -27.04
CA PRO A 5 -4.75 -3.10 -25.73
C PRO A 5 -5.23 -1.75 -25.18
N LYS A 6 -6.36 -1.76 -24.46
CA LYS A 6 -6.96 -0.57 -23.86
C LYS A 6 -6.07 -0.04 -22.72
N THR A 7 -5.76 1.25 -22.70
CA THR A 7 -4.99 1.83 -21.59
C THR A 7 -5.94 2.36 -20.52
N ILE A 8 -5.82 1.85 -19.29
CA ILE A 8 -6.57 2.35 -18.14
C ILE A 8 -5.84 3.58 -17.60
N SER A 9 -6.44 4.76 -17.79
CA SER A 9 -5.82 6.05 -17.43
C SER A 9 -5.78 6.30 -15.92
N ASN A 10 -6.78 5.82 -15.18
CA ASN A 10 -6.87 5.95 -13.73
C ASN A 10 -7.26 4.61 -13.09
N PRO A 11 -6.32 3.65 -13.00
CA PRO A 11 -6.60 2.37 -12.38
C PRO A 11 -6.77 2.51 -10.87
N ARG A 12 -7.64 1.70 -10.27
CA ARG A 12 -7.72 1.55 -8.81
C ARG A 12 -6.38 1.07 -8.23
N ARG A 13 -6.20 1.23 -6.91
CA ARG A 13 -4.93 1.03 -6.22
C ARG A 13 -4.85 -0.36 -5.60
N LEU A 14 -3.62 -0.87 -5.43
CA LEU A 14 -3.32 -2.10 -4.69
C LEU A 14 -2.92 -1.72 -3.26
N LEU A 15 -3.66 -2.19 -2.25
CA LEU A 15 -3.29 -2.04 -0.85
C LEU A 15 -2.59 -3.31 -0.35
N ILE A 16 -1.35 -3.17 0.11
CA ILE A 16 -0.55 -4.22 0.73
C ILE A 16 -0.50 -3.97 2.23
N VAL A 17 -0.92 -4.94 3.03
CA VAL A 17 -0.92 -4.83 4.48
C VAL A 17 -0.09 -5.94 5.09
N THR A 18 0.79 -5.59 6.05
CA THR A 18 1.57 -6.56 6.81
C THR A 18 1.18 -6.50 8.29
N PRO A 19 1.11 -7.64 8.99
CA PRO A 19 1.03 -7.62 10.43
C PRO A 19 2.31 -6.99 10.99
N THR A 20 2.16 -6.17 12.02
CA THR A 20 3.24 -5.65 12.85
C THR A 20 2.96 -5.99 14.31
N THR A 21 3.98 -5.97 15.15
CA THR A 21 3.83 -6.05 16.61
C THR A 21 4.65 -4.91 17.17
N VAL A 22 4.01 -3.85 17.63
CA VAL A 22 4.69 -2.65 18.13
C VAL A 22 5.30 -2.91 19.52
N THR A 23 4.72 -3.84 20.28
CA THR A 23 5.14 -4.18 21.64
C THR A 23 6.31 -5.19 21.62
N ALA A 24 7.51 -4.67 21.84
CA ALA A 24 8.77 -5.39 21.79
C ALA A 24 8.88 -6.48 22.88
N THR A 25 8.67 -7.75 22.53
CA THR A 25 9.28 -8.90 23.26
C THR A 25 9.23 -10.25 22.53
N LEU A 26 8.75 -10.32 21.28
CA LEU A 26 8.80 -11.57 20.54
C LEU A 26 10.00 -11.58 19.57
N PRO A 27 10.90 -12.59 19.63
CA PRO A 27 12.03 -12.73 18.70
C PRO A 27 11.58 -13.21 17.31
N PHE A 28 10.33 -12.96 16.92
CA PHE A 28 9.75 -13.49 15.70
C PHE A 28 9.93 -12.49 14.56
N SER A 29 10.41 -12.99 13.42
CA SER A 29 10.61 -12.25 12.17
C SER A 29 9.26 -11.85 11.53
N ILE A 30 8.44 -11.07 12.23
CA ILE A 30 7.25 -10.36 11.72
C ILE A 30 7.65 -8.92 11.37
N ASP A 31 8.93 -8.62 11.24
CA ASP A 31 9.36 -7.28 10.89
C ASP A 31 9.03 -6.98 9.42
N PRO A 32 8.21 -5.94 9.14
CA PRO A 32 7.82 -5.52 7.79
C PRO A 32 9.00 -5.34 6.83
N ILE A 33 10.17 -4.95 7.37
CA ILE A 33 11.40 -4.77 6.59
C ILE A 33 11.89 -6.06 5.90
N ASN A 34 11.51 -7.23 6.41
CA ASN A 34 11.91 -8.52 5.84
C ASN A 34 10.83 -9.12 4.91
N THR A 35 9.63 -8.51 4.84
CA THR A 35 8.50 -9.03 4.03
C THR A 35 8.17 -8.09 2.88
N ILE A 36 8.05 -6.79 3.14
CA ILE A 36 7.60 -5.79 2.16
C ILE A 36 8.65 -5.53 1.08
N PRO A 37 9.92 -5.18 1.38
CA PRO A 37 10.88 -4.83 0.33
C PRO A 37 11.12 -5.93 -0.71
N PRO A 38 11.28 -7.22 -0.34
CA PRO A 38 11.39 -8.28 -1.32
C PRO A 38 10.16 -8.36 -2.23
N LEU A 39 8.94 -8.27 -1.66
CA LEU A 39 7.70 -8.37 -2.43
C LEU A 39 7.56 -7.22 -3.41
N LEU A 40 7.79 -6.00 -2.95
CA LEU A 40 7.72 -4.79 -3.77
C LEU A 40 8.71 -4.86 -4.93
N SER A 41 9.97 -5.20 -4.65
CA SER A 41 10.99 -5.35 -5.69
C SER A 41 10.65 -6.46 -6.69
N ALA A 42 10.05 -7.57 -6.24
CA ALA A 42 9.63 -8.64 -7.13
C ALA A 42 8.41 -8.28 -8.01
N LEU A 43 7.50 -7.46 -7.48
CA LEU A 43 6.31 -6.99 -8.20
C LEU A 43 6.65 -5.92 -9.24
N THR A 44 7.42 -4.91 -8.86
CA THR A 44 7.67 -3.71 -9.69
C THR A 44 9.01 -3.74 -10.43
N GLY A 45 9.96 -4.57 -9.98
CA GLY A 45 11.35 -4.54 -10.44
C GLY A 45 12.19 -3.42 -9.81
N GLU A 46 11.61 -2.60 -8.93
CA GLU A 46 12.30 -1.48 -8.28
C GLU A 46 12.54 -1.72 -6.79
N ALA A 47 13.73 -1.37 -6.31
CA ALA A 47 14.06 -1.46 -4.90
C ALA A 47 13.27 -0.41 -4.08
N VAL A 48 12.96 -0.75 -2.84
CA VAL A 48 12.38 0.21 -1.90
C VAL A 48 13.41 1.27 -1.55
N ASN A 49 13.00 2.54 -1.61
CA ASN A 49 13.82 3.64 -1.13
C ASN A 49 13.62 3.82 0.38
N GLU A 50 14.55 3.27 1.16
CA GLU A 50 14.52 3.30 2.63
C GLU A 50 14.57 4.72 3.21
N ASP A 51 15.09 5.71 2.47
CA ASP A 51 15.19 7.10 2.92
C ASP A 51 13.81 7.78 3.10
N ASN A 52 12.77 7.25 2.45
CA ASN A 52 11.39 7.77 2.55
C ASN A 52 10.55 7.03 3.60
N LEU A 53 11.11 6.06 4.33
CA LEU A 53 10.38 5.31 5.35
C LEU A 53 10.36 6.05 6.69
N ALA A 54 9.24 5.94 7.39
CA ALA A 54 9.10 6.51 8.72
C ALA A 54 9.99 5.75 9.73
N GLN A 55 10.67 6.48 10.61
CA GLN A 55 11.43 5.90 11.71
C GLN A 55 10.65 6.08 13.01
N ILE A 56 10.26 4.98 13.66
CA ILE A 56 9.54 4.97 14.92
C ILE A 56 10.53 4.67 16.06
N ALA A 57 10.53 5.50 17.10
CA ALA A 57 11.35 5.26 18.28
C ALA A 57 10.73 4.17 19.17
N VAL A 58 11.46 3.09 19.44
CA VAL A 58 11.02 2.03 20.35
C VAL A 58 11.49 2.37 21.76
N LYS A 59 10.57 2.49 22.72
CA LYS A 59 10.92 2.67 24.14
C LYS A 59 11.43 1.34 24.70
N PRO A 60 12.64 1.29 25.31
CA PRO A 60 13.08 0.10 26.03
C PRO A 60 12.29 -0.04 27.33
N GLU A 61 11.80 -1.25 27.63
CA GLU A 61 11.23 -1.55 28.94
C GLU A 61 12.32 -1.94 29.94
N SER A 62 12.32 -1.19 31.05
CA SER A 62 12.94 -1.43 32.36
C SER A 62 14.39 -0.95 32.61
N ASP A 63 14.50 -0.38 33.82
CA ASP A 63 15.63 0.30 34.43
C ASP A 63 16.88 -0.57 34.61
N ALA A 64 18.01 -0.12 34.07
CA ALA A 64 19.30 -0.01 34.77
C ALA A 64 20.36 0.56 33.84
N ASN A 65 21.00 1.65 34.29
CA ASN A 65 22.29 2.20 33.86
C ASN A 65 23.02 1.47 32.73
N GLU A 66 23.10 2.11 31.56
CA GLU A 66 24.32 2.43 30.78
C GLU A 66 23.95 2.71 29.30
N GLU A 67 24.43 3.85 28.79
CA GLU A 67 24.40 4.34 27.40
C GLU A 67 23.10 4.16 26.58
N THR A 68 22.26 5.19 26.61
CA THR A 68 21.03 5.37 25.83
C THR A 68 21.30 5.36 24.31
N THR A 69 21.27 4.17 23.71
CA THR A 69 21.10 4.05 22.24
C THR A 69 19.60 3.88 21.98
N GLN A 70 18.92 4.94 21.54
CA GLN A 70 17.51 4.86 21.12
C GLN A 70 17.41 3.87 19.95
N LYS A 71 16.70 2.75 20.14
CA LYS A 71 16.46 1.78 19.07
C LYS A 71 15.31 2.30 18.19
N THR A 72 15.61 2.71 16.97
CA THR A 72 14.60 3.08 15.96
C THR A 72 14.20 1.84 15.15
N LYS A 73 12.90 1.71 14.84
CA LYS A 73 12.35 0.69 13.93
C LYS A 73 11.76 1.41 12.71
N THR A 74 12.10 0.95 11.52
CA THR A 74 11.52 1.43 10.25
C THR A 74 10.09 0.94 10.11
N SER A 75 9.18 1.82 9.70
CA SER A 75 7.78 1.49 9.44
C SER A 75 7.38 1.88 8.02
N PHE A 76 6.52 1.04 7.45
CA PHE A 76 5.88 1.16 6.15
C PHE A 76 4.44 1.65 6.26
N ALA A 77 3.97 2.02 7.44
CA ALA A 77 2.62 2.56 7.63
C ALA A 77 2.41 3.82 6.77
N GLY A 78 1.37 3.81 5.94
CA GLY A 78 1.07 4.91 5.01
C GLY A 78 2.08 5.11 3.87
N TYR A 79 2.87 4.09 3.51
CA TYR A 79 3.85 4.20 2.43
C TYR A 79 3.19 4.08 1.05
N THR A 80 3.14 5.20 0.32
CA THR A 80 2.42 5.32 -0.98
C THR A 80 3.31 5.76 -2.15
N THR A 81 4.61 5.94 -1.93
CA THR A 81 5.54 6.54 -2.89
C THR A 81 6.30 5.53 -3.75
N HIS A 82 5.94 4.25 -3.66
CA HIS A 82 6.59 3.23 -4.49
C HIS A 82 6.22 3.37 -5.96
N ALA A 83 7.08 2.85 -6.84
CA ALA A 83 6.79 2.78 -8.26
C ALA A 83 5.51 1.98 -8.51
N PRO A 84 4.71 2.38 -9.52
CA PRO A 84 3.49 1.67 -9.85
C PRO A 84 3.80 0.26 -10.37
N LEU A 85 2.88 -0.66 -10.10
CA LEU A 85 2.86 -1.99 -10.72
C LEU A 85 2.42 -1.85 -12.17
N HIS A 86 3.34 -2.05 -13.10
CA HIS A 86 3.04 -2.09 -14.53
C HIS A 86 2.39 -3.42 -14.91
N ILE A 87 1.14 -3.37 -15.38
CA ILE A 87 0.39 -4.53 -15.87
C ILE A 87 0.19 -4.39 -17.37
N GLU A 88 0.72 -5.35 -18.13
CA GLU A 88 0.53 -5.45 -19.58
C GLU A 88 -0.15 -6.79 -19.90
N THR A 89 -1.38 -6.73 -20.40
CA THR A 89 -2.12 -7.90 -20.89
C THR A 89 -2.51 -7.72 -22.36
N ARG A 90 -3.08 -8.76 -22.96
CA ARG A 90 -3.64 -8.69 -24.32
C ARG A 90 -4.86 -7.76 -24.41
N TYR A 91 -5.48 -7.46 -23.28
CA TYR A 91 -6.75 -6.74 -23.21
C TYR A 91 -6.54 -5.29 -22.77
N TYR A 92 -5.62 -5.06 -21.82
CA TYR A 92 -5.36 -3.74 -21.26
C TYR A 92 -3.91 -3.53 -20.80
N THR A 93 -3.55 -2.26 -20.65
CA THR A 93 -2.35 -1.80 -19.97
C THR A 93 -2.72 -0.87 -18.82
N ALA A 94 -2.14 -1.04 -17.64
CA ALA A 94 -2.41 -0.20 -16.47
C ALA A 94 -1.16 -0.02 -15.60
N ASP A 95 -0.99 1.19 -15.06
CA ASP A 95 0.03 1.50 -14.04
C ASP A 95 -0.65 1.64 -12.67
N VAL A 96 -0.69 0.55 -11.92
CA VAL A 96 -1.43 0.45 -10.65
C VAL A 96 -0.57 1.00 -9.51
N SER A 97 -1.01 2.08 -8.83
CA SER A 97 -0.27 2.57 -7.66
C SER A 97 -0.41 1.62 -6.48
N ILE A 98 0.67 1.47 -5.72
CA ILE A 98 0.77 0.58 -4.56
C ILE A 98 0.76 1.41 -3.28
N TRP A 99 -0.14 1.05 -2.37
CA TRP A 99 -0.19 1.56 -1.00
C TRP A 99 0.23 0.46 -0.05
N VAL A 100 1.05 0.78 0.94
CA VAL A 100 1.49 -0.15 1.97
C VAL A 100 1.09 0.36 3.34
N ASP A 101 0.61 -0.55 4.19
CA ASP A 101 0.27 -0.26 5.56
C ASP A 101 0.60 -1.39 6.54
N GLU A 102 0.57 -1.09 7.83
CA GLU A 102 0.87 -2.04 8.91
C GLU A 102 -0.31 -2.15 9.88
N ILE A 103 -0.65 -3.37 10.29
CA ILE A 103 -1.70 -3.63 11.30
C ILE A 103 -1.08 -4.30 12.51
N ASP A 104 -1.27 -3.73 13.69
CA ASP A 104 -0.98 -4.44 14.94
C ASP A 104 -2.13 -5.41 15.25
N ALA A 105 -1.88 -6.70 15.06
CA ALA A 105 -2.85 -7.77 15.28
C ALA A 105 -2.45 -8.67 16.48
N SER A 106 -1.57 -8.16 17.36
CA SER A 106 -0.95 -8.95 18.43
C SER A 106 -1.78 -9.07 19.72
N GLU A 107 -2.72 -8.17 19.97
CA GLU A 107 -3.53 -8.20 21.19
C GLU A 107 -4.97 -7.75 20.97
N LYS A 108 -5.92 -8.48 21.59
CA LYS A 108 -7.35 -8.12 21.76
C LYS A 108 -7.56 -6.87 22.63
N THR A 109 -6.69 -5.89 22.52
CA THR A 109 -6.72 -4.64 23.27
C THR A 109 -7.39 -3.59 22.40
N GLU A 110 -8.03 -2.59 23.01
CA GLU A 110 -8.91 -1.60 22.36
C GLU A 110 -8.29 -0.85 21.14
N GLU A 111 -6.96 -0.94 20.95
CA GLU A 111 -6.18 -0.40 19.82
C GLU A 111 -6.19 -1.28 18.54
N GLU A 112 -6.54 -2.59 18.62
CA GLU A 112 -6.95 -3.41 17.45
C GLU A 112 -8.09 -2.73 16.66
N GLY A 113 -8.78 -1.80 17.32
CA GLY A 113 -9.83 -0.98 16.77
C GLY A 113 -9.34 0.23 15.97
N GLN A 114 -8.15 0.80 16.13
CA GLN A 114 -7.90 2.11 15.53
C GLN A 114 -7.81 2.04 14.00
N TRP A 115 -6.87 1.26 13.46
CA TRP A 115 -6.72 1.10 12.01
C TRP A 115 -8.03 0.67 11.36
N LYS A 116 -8.67 -0.35 11.95
CA LYS A 116 -9.95 -0.89 11.49
C LYS A 116 -11.08 0.14 11.55
N THR A 117 -11.19 0.91 12.64
CA THR A 117 -12.26 1.91 12.82
C THR A 117 -12.06 3.07 11.86
N GLU A 118 -10.83 3.51 11.64
CA GLU A 118 -10.48 4.53 10.65
C GLU A 118 -10.82 4.05 9.24
N PHE A 119 -10.38 2.85 8.84
CA PHE A 119 -10.66 2.31 7.51
C PHE A 119 -12.14 1.94 7.27
N LEU A 120 -12.92 1.68 8.31
CA LEU A 120 -14.36 1.42 8.23
C LEU A 120 -15.23 2.66 8.44
N SER A 121 -14.63 3.82 8.74
CA SER A 121 -15.38 5.06 8.93
C SER A 121 -16.02 5.54 7.62
N ASP A 122 -17.05 6.37 7.71
CA ASP A 122 -17.71 6.92 6.53
C ASP A 122 -16.77 7.86 5.75
N GLU A 123 -15.84 8.54 6.43
CA GLU A 123 -14.83 9.39 5.81
C GLU A 123 -13.85 8.60 4.94
N ALA A 124 -13.56 7.34 5.30
CA ALA A 124 -12.68 6.47 4.54
C ALA A 124 -13.34 5.86 3.29
N GLN A 125 -14.62 6.18 2.98
CA GLN A 125 -15.30 5.69 1.78
C GLN A 125 -14.53 6.02 0.50
N VAL A 126 -13.94 7.22 0.41
CA VAL A 126 -13.14 7.65 -0.75
C VAL A 126 -11.88 6.78 -0.90
N VAL A 127 -11.25 6.43 0.22
CA VAL A 127 -10.08 5.54 0.24
C VAL A 127 -10.47 4.14 -0.19
N ARG A 128 -11.59 3.61 0.32
CA ARG A 128 -12.12 2.29 -0.05
C ARG A 128 -12.50 2.22 -1.54
N ASP A 129 -13.16 3.23 -2.08
CA ASP A 129 -13.48 3.27 -3.52
C ASP A 129 -12.22 3.36 -4.39
N ALA A 130 -11.12 3.91 -3.89
CA ALA A 130 -9.87 3.88 -4.62
C ALA A 130 -9.22 2.47 -4.68
N LEU A 131 -9.65 1.51 -3.86
CA LEU A 131 -9.06 0.16 -3.79
C LEU A 131 -9.58 -0.77 -4.90
N GLY A 132 -8.65 -1.41 -5.59
CA GLY A 132 -8.93 -2.44 -6.61
C GLY A 132 -8.61 -3.85 -6.14
N ALA A 133 -7.71 -4.00 -5.18
CA ALA A 133 -7.34 -5.27 -4.56
C ALA A 133 -6.72 -5.05 -3.18
N LEU A 134 -6.89 -6.02 -2.27
CA LEU A 134 -6.25 -6.03 -0.96
C LEU A 134 -5.33 -7.25 -0.84
N LEU A 135 -4.08 -7.02 -0.42
CA LEU A 135 -3.06 -8.05 -0.29
C LEU A 135 -2.53 -8.05 1.15
N VAL A 136 -2.63 -9.19 1.82
CA VAL A 136 -1.99 -9.42 3.13
C VAL A 136 -0.65 -10.10 2.89
N CYS A 137 0.44 -9.47 3.31
CA CYS A 137 1.80 -9.98 3.20
C CYS A 137 2.31 -10.36 4.59
N ALA A 138 2.62 -11.64 4.82
CA ALA A 138 3.16 -12.11 6.10
C ALA A 138 4.20 -13.21 5.90
N ARG A 139 4.99 -13.52 6.93
CA ARG A 139 5.91 -14.66 6.89
C ARG A 139 5.14 -15.94 7.21
N ASN A 140 5.39 -17.03 6.48
CA ASN A 140 4.74 -18.30 6.79
C ASN A 140 5.30 -18.88 8.10
N PRO A 141 4.47 -19.31 9.07
CA PRO A 141 4.95 -20.01 10.25
C PRO A 141 5.67 -21.31 9.88
N VAL A 142 6.83 -21.55 10.48
CA VAL A 142 7.64 -22.76 10.21
C VAL A 142 7.27 -23.86 11.19
N MET A 143 6.94 -25.07 10.73
CA MET A 143 6.73 -26.21 11.63
C MET A 143 8.01 -26.54 12.43
N PRO A 144 7.90 -26.89 13.72
CA PRO A 144 9.04 -27.47 14.44
C PRO A 144 9.43 -28.78 13.75
N SER A 145 10.69 -28.90 13.33
CA SER A 145 11.16 -30.09 12.60
C SER A 145 10.91 -31.37 13.38
N LYS A 146 10.41 -32.43 12.71
CA LYS A 146 10.20 -33.79 13.27
C LYS A 146 11.47 -34.43 13.90
N ALA A 147 12.64 -33.84 13.70
CA ALA A 147 13.92 -34.30 14.26
C ALA A 147 14.11 -33.99 15.75
N ILE A 148 13.24 -33.15 16.34
CA ILE A 148 13.30 -32.78 17.75
C ILE A 148 12.13 -33.47 18.48
N PRO A 149 12.39 -34.29 19.53
CA PRO A 149 11.33 -34.94 20.30
C PRO A 149 10.32 -33.91 20.83
N ALA A 150 9.03 -34.25 20.80
CA ALA A 150 7.96 -33.40 21.33
C ALA A 150 8.20 -32.97 22.79
N GLU A 151 8.92 -33.80 23.56
CA GLU A 151 9.31 -33.56 24.96
C GLU A 151 10.30 -32.39 25.14
N ALA A 152 11.04 -31.99 24.09
CA ALA A 152 11.98 -30.88 24.16
C ALA A 152 11.31 -29.49 24.03
N TYR A 153 10.03 -29.45 23.62
CA TYR A 153 9.23 -28.23 23.54
C TYR A 153 8.37 -28.00 24.80
N ASP A 154 8.26 -28.99 25.69
CA ASP A 154 7.28 -29.02 26.79
C ASP A 154 7.90 -28.78 28.19
N HIS A 155 9.07 -28.12 28.27
CA HIS A 155 9.71 -27.83 29.57
C HIS A 155 9.80 -26.32 29.83
N SER A 156 8.64 -25.68 29.94
CA SER A 156 8.46 -24.51 30.81
C SER A 156 6.99 -24.43 31.24
N PRO A 157 6.66 -24.83 32.47
CA PRO A 157 5.31 -24.69 33.00
C PRO A 157 5.07 -23.21 33.31
N GLY A 158 4.54 -22.46 32.34
CA GLY A 158 4.12 -21.07 32.48
C GLY A 158 3.77 -20.43 31.14
N GLU A 159 2.48 -20.24 30.86
CA GLU A 159 1.89 -19.23 29.94
C GLU A 159 2.46 -19.06 28.50
N GLY A 160 3.13 -20.07 27.95
CA GLY A 160 3.70 -20.00 26.59
C GLY A 160 2.98 -20.90 25.58
N GLY A 161 1.81 -20.49 25.06
CA GLY A 161 1.23 -21.16 23.89
C GLY A 161 2.23 -21.27 22.73
N ASN A 162 2.17 -22.37 21.95
CA ASN A 162 3.08 -22.66 20.84
C ASN A 162 3.31 -21.40 19.97
N LYS A 163 4.56 -20.94 19.84
CA LYS A 163 4.91 -19.67 19.19
C LYS A 163 4.40 -19.58 17.74
N ASN A 164 4.40 -20.70 17.03
CA ASN A 164 3.86 -20.78 15.67
C ASN A 164 2.34 -20.66 15.63
N SER A 165 1.65 -21.14 16.67
CA SER A 165 0.22 -20.93 16.81
C SER A 165 -0.09 -19.46 17.03
N LYS A 166 0.69 -18.73 17.86
CA LYS A 166 0.50 -17.28 18.03
C LYS A 166 0.70 -16.50 16.73
N HIS A 167 1.75 -16.82 15.96
CA HIS A 167 1.97 -16.19 14.66
C HIS A 167 0.79 -16.45 13.70
N ALA A 168 0.32 -17.70 13.64
CA ALA A 168 -0.82 -18.03 12.80
C ALA A 168 -2.09 -17.27 13.23
N GLU A 169 -2.33 -17.09 14.53
CA GLU A 169 -3.43 -16.28 15.04
C GLU A 169 -3.31 -14.80 14.64
N ILE A 170 -2.11 -14.22 14.65
CA ILE A 170 -1.87 -12.84 14.18
C ILE A 170 -2.23 -12.71 12.69
N ILE A 171 -1.81 -13.65 11.85
CA ILE A 171 -2.17 -13.66 10.42
C ILE A 171 -3.69 -13.79 10.27
N LYS A 172 -4.33 -14.73 10.97
CA LYS A 172 -5.80 -14.91 10.93
C LYS A 172 -6.54 -13.64 11.33
N ASN A 173 -6.08 -12.96 12.39
CA ASN A 173 -6.67 -11.70 12.83
C ASN A 173 -6.50 -10.60 11.78
N THR A 174 -5.31 -10.48 11.19
CA THR A 174 -5.04 -9.52 10.11
C THR A 174 -5.97 -9.76 8.92
N VAL A 175 -6.07 -11.01 8.44
CA VAL A 175 -6.95 -11.37 7.33
C VAL A 175 -8.43 -11.11 7.68
N ARG A 176 -8.83 -11.34 8.94
CA ARG A 176 -10.19 -11.00 9.39
C ARG A 176 -10.47 -9.50 9.28
N ILE A 177 -9.54 -8.65 9.75
CA ILE A 177 -9.67 -7.19 9.69
C ILE A 177 -9.78 -6.73 8.22
N ILE A 178 -8.89 -7.23 7.35
CA ILE A 178 -8.90 -6.91 5.92
C ILE A 178 -10.16 -7.40 5.23
N ASN A 179 -10.67 -8.58 5.60
CA ASN A 179 -11.92 -9.10 5.05
C ASN A 179 -13.12 -8.21 5.41
N GLU A 180 -13.16 -7.60 6.60
CA GLU A 180 -14.22 -6.64 6.94
C GLU A 180 -14.14 -5.36 6.09
N VAL A 181 -12.93 -4.83 5.86
CA VAL A 181 -12.72 -3.69 4.95
C VAL A 181 -13.09 -4.04 3.51
N LYS A 182 -12.72 -5.24 3.04
CA LYS A 182 -13.11 -5.78 1.74
C LYS A 182 -14.63 -5.82 1.61
N GLN A 183 -15.34 -6.44 2.55
CA GLN A 183 -16.81 -6.53 2.52
C GLN A 183 -17.46 -5.14 2.49
N LYS A 184 -16.99 -4.21 3.32
CA LYS A 184 -17.48 -2.83 3.33
C LYS A 184 -17.27 -2.14 1.98
N THR A 185 -16.12 -2.37 1.35
CA THR A 185 -15.80 -1.82 0.02
C THR A 185 -16.71 -2.42 -1.07
N GLU A 186 -16.96 -3.72 -1.03
CA GLU A 186 -17.84 -4.42 -1.97
C GLU A 186 -19.31 -3.98 -1.83
N GLU A 187 -19.79 -3.80 -0.58
CA GLU A 187 -21.14 -3.30 -0.29
C GLU A 187 -21.38 -1.89 -0.86
N GLU A 188 -20.37 -1.03 -0.80
CA GLU A 188 -20.44 0.35 -1.29
C GLU A 188 -20.36 0.44 -2.82
N ARG A 189 -19.87 -0.61 -3.49
CA ARG A 189 -19.59 -0.62 -4.92
C ARG A 189 -20.72 -1.22 -5.73
N ASP A 190 -21.18 -0.50 -6.75
CA ASP A 190 -22.18 -0.96 -7.74
C ASP A 190 -23.44 -1.61 -7.12
N GLY A 191 -23.87 -1.12 -5.96
CA GLY A 191 -25.01 -1.66 -5.22
C GLY A 191 -24.77 -3.04 -4.59
N GLY A 192 -23.52 -3.36 -4.24
CA GLY A 192 -23.11 -4.63 -3.63
C GLY A 192 -22.64 -5.69 -4.64
N MET A 193 -22.36 -5.31 -5.88
CA MET A 193 -21.94 -6.24 -6.95
C MET A 193 -20.48 -6.09 -7.37
N GLY A 194 -19.80 -5.04 -6.93
CA GLY A 194 -18.39 -4.84 -7.25
C GLY A 194 -17.50 -5.72 -6.37
N GLU A 195 -16.97 -6.81 -6.94
CA GLU A 195 -16.03 -7.70 -6.24
C GLU A 195 -14.66 -7.02 -6.06
N VAL A 196 -14.07 -7.17 -4.87
CA VAL A 196 -12.72 -6.68 -4.57
C VAL A 196 -11.88 -7.86 -4.10
N PRO A 197 -10.97 -8.39 -4.94
CA PRO A 197 -10.17 -9.57 -4.63
C PRO A 197 -9.26 -9.37 -3.42
N GLY A 198 -9.19 -10.40 -2.58
CA GLY A 198 -8.21 -10.52 -1.50
C GLY A 198 -7.08 -11.48 -1.88
N LEU A 199 -5.84 -11.17 -1.51
CA LEU A 199 -4.70 -12.08 -1.65
C LEU A 199 -3.99 -12.25 -0.31
N LEU A 200 -3.67 -13.48 0.09
CA LEU A 200 -2.81 -13.79 1.23
C LEU A 200 -1.47 -14.33 0.72
N VAL A 201 -0.43 -13.48 0.77
CA VAL A 201 0.93 -13.83 0.35
C VAL A 201 1.77 -14.17 1.58
N LEU A 202 2.27 -15.41 1.61
CA LEU A 202 3.03 -15.94 2.72
C LEU A 202 4.47 -16.22 2.29
N LEU A 203 5.41 -15.51 2.89
CA LEU A 203 6.83 -15.68 2.63
C LEU A 203 7.33 -17.00 3.25
N ALA A 204 7.71 -17.96 2.41
CA ALA A 204 8.34 -19.19 2.84
C ALA A 204 9.86 -19.02 2.95
N ASP A 205 10.45 -19.51 4.03
CA ASP A 205 11.90 -19.69 4.11
C ASP A 205 12.29 -21.01 3.44
N ASN A 206 13.42 -21.02 2.72
CA ASN A 206 14.05 -22.14 2.01
C ASN A 206 14.13 -23.52 2.74
N SER A 207 13.69 -23.63 4.01
CA SER A 207 13.67 -24.89 4.76
C SER A 207 12.36 -25.69 4.65
N SER A 208 11.23 -25.06 4.28
CA SER A 208 9.92 -25.72 4.31
C SER A 208 9.47 -26.34 2.99
N THR A 209 10.09 -26.00 1.86
CA THR A 209 9.63 -26.43 0.52
C THR A 209 10.20 -27.78 0.04
N THR A 210 11.05 -28.43 0.84
CA THR A 210 11.65 -29.75 0.52
C THR A 210 11.14 -30.91 1.37
N ALA A 211 9.86 -30.93 1.76
CA ALA A 211 9.22 -32.17 2.15
C ALA A 211 8.84 -32.95 0.88
N LYS A 212 9.81 -33.64 0.27
CA LYS A 212 9.51 -34.65 -0.75
C LYS A 212 8.52 -35.65 -0.16
N HIS A 213 7.37 -35.83 -0.80
CA HIS A 213 6.56 -37.04 -0.68
C HIS A 213 7.46 -38.24 -0.98
N THR A 214 8.05 -38.82 0.07
CA THR A 214 8.63 -40.15 -0.03
C THR A 214 7.44 -41.09 0.02
N LYS A 215 6.90 -41.41 -1.16
CA LYS A 215 5.88 -42.44 -1.31
C LYS A 215 6.51 -43.73 -0.78
N GLU A 216 6.17 -44.10 0.46
CA GLU A 216 6.52 -45.42 0.99
C GLU A 216 5.89 -46.45 0.07
N GLN A 217 6.74 -47.08 -0.72
CA GLN A 217 6.39 -48.19 -1.58
C GLN A 217 6.20 -49.41 -0.65
N GLY A 218 5.01 -49.52 -0.07
CA GLY A 218 4.63 -50.60 0.83
C GLY A 218 3.37 -51.32 0.36
N GLY A 219 3.56 -52.50 -0.23
CA GLY A 219 2.66 -53.65 -0.12
C GLY A 219 1.22 -53.51 -0.62
N GLY A 220 0.91 -54.20 -1.72
CA GLY A 220 -0.46 -54.45 -2.13
C GLY A 220 -1.29 -55.11 -1.02
N GLY A 221 -2.45 -54.52 -0.76
CA GLY A 221 -3.54 -55.04 0.04
C GLY A 221 -4.78 -54.25 -0.32
N ASP A 222 -5.75 -54.93 -0.95
CA ASP A 222 -7.10 -54.42 -1.13
C ASP A 222 -7.68 -54.10 0.24
N ASP A 223 -7.91 -52.82 0.56
CA ASP A 223 -8.84 -52.33 1.58
C ASP A 223 -9.05 -50.82 1.35
N ASP A 224 -10.26 -50.44 0.91
CA ASP A 224 -10.75 -49.07 0.76
C ASP A 224 -10.90 -48.38 2.14
N ASP A 225 -9.79 -48.07 2.81
CA ASP A 225 -9.78 -47.19 3.99
C ASP A 225 -9.39 -45.79 3.53
N PHE A 226 -10.39 -45.00 3.16
CA PHE A 226 -10.25 -43.59 2.77
C PHE A 226 -9.86 -42.77 4.01
N GLN A 227 -8.58 -42.82 4.38
CA GLN A 227 -8.04 -41.89 5.38
C GLN A 227 -8.08 -40.49 4.76
N PRO A 228 -8.73 -39.50 5.40
CA PRO A 228 -8.67 -38.13 4.91
C PRO A 228 -7.20 -37.73 4.88
N GLU A 229 -6.74 -37.33 3.70
CA GLU A 229 -5.38 -36.85 3.47
C GLU A 229 -5.13 -35.71 4.47
N GLN A 230 -4.24 -35.92 5.44
CA GLN A 230 -3.98 -34.92 6.46
C GLN A 230 -3.28 -33.74 5.79
N VAL A 231 -4.01 -32.63 5.63
CA VAL A 231 -3.49 -31.40 5.05
C VAL A 231 -2.31 -30.91 5.91
N GLU A 232 -1.15 -30.72 5.26
CA GLU A 232 0.07 -30.32 5.97
C GLU A 232 -0.11 -28.92 6.60
N PRO A 233 0.12 -28.76 7.92
CA PRO A 233 -0.03 -27.46 8.57
C PRO A 233 0.81 -26.37 7.91
N PHE A 234 0.23 -25.17 7.77
CA PHE A 234 0.84 -24.01 7.12
C PHE A 234 1.17 -24.18 5.62
N SER A 235 0.66 -25.22 4.97
CA SER A 235 0.60 -25.29 3.51
C SER A 235 -0.46 -24.33 2.95
N ALA A 236 -0.43 -24.06 1.63
CA ALA A 236 -1.46 -23.25 0.98
C ALA A 236 -2.87 -23.81 1.22
N ALA A 237 -3.06 -25.12 1.00
CA ALA A 237 -4.32 -25.81 1.26
C ALA A 237 -4.77 -25.70 2.72
N TRP A 238 -3.85 -25.79 3.69
CA TRP A 238 -4.19 -25.60 5.10
C TRP A 238 -4.71 -24.20 5.38
N TRP A 239 -4.07 -23.19 4.79
CA TRP A 239 -4.51 -21.79 4.92
C TRP A 239 -5.86 -21.58 4.23
N GLU A 240 -6.07 -22.13 3.04
CA GLU A 240 -7.36 -22.09 2.33
C GLU A 240 -8.49 -22.70 3.15
N ASP A 241 -8.30 -23.91 3.69
CA ASP A 241 -9.26 -24.57 4.58
C ASP A 241 -9.52 -23.72 5.83
N THR A 242 -8.47 -23.14 6.42
CA THR A 242 -8.58 -22.28 7.60
C THR A 242 -9.37 -21.00 7.29
N LEU A 243 -9.14 -20.35 6.15
CA LEU A 243 -9.89 -19.17 5.72
C LEU A 243 -11.35 -19.52 5.47
N TYR A 244 -11.60 -20.67 4.83
CA TYR A 244 -12.94 -21.18 4.57
C TYR A 244 -13.71 -21.47 5.87
N GLU A 245 -13.07 -22.12 6.85
CA GLU A 245 -13.64 -22.36 8.19
C GLU A 245 -13.96 -21.07 8.94
N MET A 246 -13.18 -20.01 8.71
CA MET A 246 -13.46 -18.66 9.24
C MET A 246 -14.58 -17.92 8.48
N GLY A 247 -15.12 -18.51 7.40
CA GLY A 247 -16.13 -17.89 6.55
C GLY A 247 -15.59 -16.78 5.65
N ILE A 248 -14.27 -16.73 5.45
CA ILE A 248 -13.61 -15.76 4.58
C ILE A 248 -13.56 -16.33 3.17
N ILE A 249 -14.11 -15.59 2.21
CA ILE A 249 -14.20 -15.97 0.80
C ILE A 249 -13.58 -14.90 -0.10
N GLY A 250 -13.18 -15.29 -1.31
CA GLY A 250 -12.56 -14.38 -2.28
C GLY A 250 -11.13 -13.99 -1.91
N PHE A 251 -10.46 -14.81 -1.10
CA PHE A 251 -9.02 -14.70 -0.84
C PHE A 251 -8.26 -15.80 -1.58
N GLU A 252 -7.28 -15.41 -2.37
CA GLU A 252 -6.31 -16.33 -2.96
C GLU A 252 -5.10 -16.48 -2.02
N VAL A 253 -4.71 -17.72 -1.70
CA VAL A 253 -3.54 -17.99 -0.84
C VAL A 253 -2.33 -18.35 -1.71
N VAL A 254 -1.22 -17.63 -1.52
CA VAL A 254 0.01 -17.90 -2.26
C VAL A 254 1.21 -18.00 -1.31
N LEU A 255 1.85 -19.17 -1.33
CA LEU A 255 3.19 -19.34 -0.74
C LEU A 255 4.23 -18.82 -1.74
N TRP A 256 5.06 -17.89 -1.30
CA TRP A 256 6.09 -17.29 -2.14
C TRP A 256 7.44 -17.28 -1.42
N ASP A 257 8.50 -17.62 -2.13
CA ASP A 257 9.87 -17.56 -1.61
C ASP A 257 10.64 -16.49 -2.39
N PRO A 258 11.15 -15.44 -1.73
CA PRO A 258 11.91 -14.38 -2.38
C PRO A 258 13.28 -14.84 -2.91
N ALA A 259 13.82 -15.95 -2.41
CA ALA A 259 15.08 -16.51 -2.87
C ALA A 259 14.90 -17.50 -4.03
N SER A 260 13.67 -17.93 -4.32
CA SER A 260 13.37 -18.82 -5.43
C SER A 260 13.50 -18.06 -6.75
N SER A 261 14.48 -18.46 -7.55
CA SER A 261 14.78 -17.83 -8.85
C SER A 261 13.54 -17.79 -9.75
N GLU A 262 13.12 -16.58 -10.15
CA GLU A 262 11.97 -16.27 -11.03
C GLU A 262 11.95 -17.03 -12.37
N THR A 263 13.04 -17.72 -12.70
CA THR A 263 13.31 -18.34 -14.01
C THR A 263 12.52 -19.61 -14.29
N VAL A 264 11.91 -20.25 -13.28
CA VAL A 264 11.06 -21.43 -13.49
C VAL A 264 9.65 -21.02 -13.08
N THR A 265 8.72 -21.01 -14.03
CA THR A 265 7.28 -20.95 -13.72
C THR A 265 6.95 -22.15 -12.85
N ALA A 266 7.06 -21.99 -11.54
CA ALA A 266 6.74 -23.03 -10.58
C ALA A 266 5.27 -23.33 -10.79
N ARG A 267 4.99 -24.52 -11.32
CA ARG A 267 3.63 -25.01 -11.51
C ARG A 267 3.39 -26.11 -10.52
N ASN A 268 2.22 -26.13 -9.91
CA ASN A 268 1.81 -27.26 -9.09
C ASN A 268 1.58 -28.51 -9.95
N GLU A 269 1.26 -29.64 -9.30
CA GLU A 269 0.95 -30.90 -9.97
C GLU A 269 -0.28 -30.83 -10.90
N PHE A 270 -1.12 -29.81 -10.73
CA PHE A 270 -2.29 -29.52 -11.54
C PHE A 270 -1.99 -28.58 -12.72
N GLY A 271 -0.75 -28.10 -12.84
CA GLY A 271 -0.29 -27.23 -13.93
C GLY A 271 -0.57 -25.74 -13.73
N GLU A 272 -1.06 -25.34 -12.57
CA GLU A 272 -1.37 -23.96 -12.18
C GLU A 272 -0.11 -23.24 -11.70
N LEU A 273 -0.03 -21.93 -11.90
CA LEU A 273 1.12 -21.12 -11.46
C LEU A 273 1.18 -21.05 -9.93
N GLN A 274 2.39 -21.01 -9.38
CA GLN A 274 2.68 -20.83 -7.95
C GLN A 274 3.68 -19.70 -7.70
N GLY A 275 3.68 -19.16 -6.48
CA GLY A 275 4.59 -18.08 -6.08
C GLY A 275 4.31 -16.77 -6.80
N LEU A 276 5.36 -16.00 -7.10
CA LEU A 276 5.23 -14.69 -7.74
C LEU A 276 4.49 -14.70 -9.09
N PRO A 277 4.70 -15.67 -9.99
CA PRO A 277 3.90 -15.79 -11.21
C PRO A 277 2.40 -15.89 -10.96
N ARG A 278 1.97 -16.57 -9.88
CA ARG A 278 0.56 -16.66 -9.49
C ARG A 278 0.02 -15.32 -9.03
N ILE A 279 0.78 -14.60 -8.19
CA ILE A 279 0.41 -13.26 -7.74
C ILE A 279 0.22 -12.32 -8.94
N LYS A 280 1.17 -12.31 -9.88
CA LYS A 280 1.10 -11.49 -11.10
C LYS A 280 -0.08 -11.88 -12.00
N GLU A 281 -0.38 -13.18 -12.15
CA GLU A 281 -1.55 -13.65 -12.90
C GLU A 281 -2.86 -13.15 -12.29
N VAL A 282 -3.02 -13.31 -10.98
CA VAL A 282 -4.23 -12.88 -10.26
C VAL A 282 -4.41 -11.37 -10.41
N LEU A 283 -3.37 -10.57 -10.16
CA LEU A 283 -3.44 -9.11 -10.30
C LEU A 283 -3.71 -8.66 -11.76
N SER A 284 -3.23 -9.41 -12.74
CA SER A 284 -3.48 -9.12 -14.16
C SER A 284 -4.89 -9.52 -14.62
N ALA A 285 -5.54 -10.44 -13.92
CA ALA A 285 -6.91 -10.86 -14.22
C ALA A 285 -7.97 -9.86 -13.71
N LEU A 286 -7.58 -8.88 -12.89
CA LEU A 286 -8.48 -7.94 -12.26
C LEU A 286 -8.93 -6.81 -13.19
N GLU A 287 -10.13 -6.31 -12.94
CA GLU A 287 -10.64 -5.10 -13.56
C GLU A 287 -10.26 -3.87 -12.72
N TRP A 288 -9.22 -3.16 -13.15
CA TRP A 288 -8.72 -1.97 -12.45
C TRP A 288 -9.49 -0.69 -12.77
N GLY A 289 -10.42 -0.71 -13.73
CA GLY A 289 -11.22 0.46 -14.08
C GLY A 289 -12.21 0.86 -12.99
N SER A 290 -12.46 2.16 -12.85
CA SER A 290 -13.67 2.64 -12.16
C SER A 290 -14.79 2.80 -13.19
N PRO A 291 -16.06 2.46 -12.89
CA PRO A 291 -17.18 2.67 -13.80
C PRO A 291 -17.51 4.14 -14.08
N SER A 292 -16.79 5.10 -13.47
CA SER A 292 -16.99 6.53 -13.67
C SER A 292 -16.40 7.04 -15.00
N ILE A 293 -17.30 7.22 -15.99
CA ILE A 293 -17.29 8.20 -17.09
C ILE A 293 -15.94 8.41 -17.80
N ASP A 294 -15.33 7.38 -18.38
CA ASP A 294 -14.16 7.61 -19.26
C ASP A 294 -13.97 6.51 -20.32
N ASP A 295 -15.04 6.17 -21.05
CA ASP A 295 -14.92 5.42 -22.31
C ASP A 295 -16.02 5.77 -23.31
N ASP A 296 -16.22 7.06 -23.59
CA ASP A 296 -16.74 7.46 -24.90
C ASP A 296 -16.17 8.84 -25.27
N ASP A 297 -15.16 8.83 -26.13
CA ASP A 297 -14.90 9.94 -27.04
C ASP A 297 -16.16 10.15 -27.91
N ASP A 298 -17.15 10.91 -27.45
CA ASP A 298 -18.09 11.60 -28.35
C ASP A 298 -18.58 12.94 -27.80
N ASP A 299 -18.58 13.92 -28.70
CA ASP A 299 -18.71 15.36 -28.58
C ASP A 299 -20.12 15.85 -28.17
N GLY A 300 -20.78 15.20 -27.20
CA GLY A 300 -22.17 15.47 -26.83
C GLY A 300 -22.48 15.63 -25.34
N THR A 301 -21.62 15.16 -24.44
CA THR A 301 -21.96 15.00 -23.01
C THR A 301 -21.67 16.24 -22.15
N LYS A 302 -21.03 17.27 -22.71
CA LYS A 302 -20.84 18.55 -22.00
C LYS A 302 -22.15 19.26 -21.67
N ASP A 303 -23.26 18.91 -22.35
CA ASP A 303 -24.57 19.54 -22.13
C ASP A 303 -25.35 18.91 -20.95
N PHE A 304 -25.01 17.69 -20.52
CA PHE A 304 -25.66 17.02 -19.39
C PHE A 304 -25.00 17.29 -18.03
N LEU A 305 -23.70 17.62 -18.02
CA LEU A 305 -22.95 17.93 -16.80
C LEU A 305 -23.19 19.36 -16.27
N ALA A 306 -23.82 20.23 -17.05
CA ALA A 306 -24.16 21.58 -16.60
C ALA A 306 -25.38 21.63 -15.67
N ASP A 307 -26.15 20.54 -15.54
CA ASP A 307 -27.41 20.50 -14.77
C ASP A 307 -27.30 19.77 -13.42
N MET A 308 -26.11 19.21 -13.09
CA MET A 308 -25.88 18.49 -11.84
C MET A 308 -24.77 19.14 -11.00
N GLU A 309 -24.78 20.47 -10.93
CA GLU A 309 -23.93 21.29 -10.06
C GLU A 309 -24.46 21.26 -8.61
N GLY A 310 -24.52 20.06 -8.05
CA GLY A 310 -24.98 19.79 -6.70
C GLY A 310 -24.10 18.73 -6.04
N ASP A 311 -23.08 19.21 -5.34
CA ASP A 311 -22.37 18.52 -4.24
C ASP A 311 -21.56 17.25 -4.62
N GLY A 312 -20.22 17.36 -4.65
CA GLY A 312 -19.33 16.18 -4.78
C GLY A 312 -18.01 16.35 -5.55
N GLY A 313 -17.58 17.57 -5.91
CA GLY A 313 -16.40 17.81 -6.75
C GLY A 313 -15.06 17.82 -6.01
N LEU A 314 -14.61 16.71 -5.42
CA LEU A 314 -13.25 16.56 -4.84
C LEU A 314 -12.30 15.74 -5.72
N GLY A 315 -12.82 14.93 -6.65
CA GLY A 315 -11.99 14.03 -7.48
C GLY A 315 -11.08 14.75 -8.49
N LEU A 316 -11.44 15.96 -8.89
CA LEU A 316 -10.62 16.78 -9.80
C LEU A 316 -9.50 17.54 -9.07
N GLU A 317 -9.67 17.78 -7.76
CA GLU A 317 -8.74 18.56 -6.95
C GLU A 317 -7.51 17.75 -6.54
N VAL A 318 -7.68 16.46 -6.22
CA VAL A 318 -6.57 15.58 -5.82
C VAL A 318 -5.57 15.36 -6.96
N GLY A 319 -6.04 15.11 -8.18
CA GLY A 319 -5.14 14.96 -9.34
C GLY A 319 -4.44 16.28 -9.74
N GLN A 320 -5.07 17.42 -9.44
CA GLN A 320 -4.45 18.74 -9.65
C GLN A 320 -3.39 19.02 -8.58
N LEU A 321 -3.66 18.63 -7.33
CA LEU A 321 -2.74 18.77 -6.20
C LEU A 321 -1.51 17.85 -6.33
N GLU A 322 -1.69 16.61 -6.80
CA GLU A 322 -0.58 15.70 -7.12
C GLU A 322 0.33 16.27 -8.23
N ARG A 323 -0.26 16.85 -9.29
CA ARG A 323 0.50 17.49 -10.38
C ARG A 323 1.22 18.75 -9.92
N GLU A 324 0.61 19.57 -9.07
CA GLU A 324 1.25 20.75 -8.48
C GLU A 324 2.37 20.37 -7.49
N MET A 325 2.19 19.30 -6.71
CA MET A 325 3.19 18.80 -5.77
C MET A 325 4.38 18.15 -6.48
N MET A 326 4.17 17.45 -7.60
CA MET A 326 5.25 16.98 -8.47
C MET A 326 6.01 18.14 -9.13
N GLY A 327 5.32 19.22 -9.53
CA GLY A 327 5.95 20.43 -10.04
C GLY A 327 6.81 21.14 -8.98
N LEU A 328 6.30 21.22 -7.74
CA LEU A 328 7.04 21.78 -6.60
C LEU A 328 8.26 20.93 -6.24
N ARG A 329 8.12 19.59 -6.28
CA ARG A 329 9.21 18.64 -6.01
C ARG A 329 10.32 18.71 -7.07
N PHE A 330 9.96 18.84 -8.34
CA PHE A 330 10.93 19.04 -9.43
C PHE A 330 11.64 20.40 -9.29
N ALA A 331 10.92 21.46 -8.90
CA ALA A 331 11.51 22.78 -8.66
C ALA A 331 12.48 22.80 -7.46
N ILE A 332 12.17 22.06 -6.38
CA ILE A 332 13.05 21.93 -5.21
C ILE A 332 14.31 21.11 -5.56
N HIS A 333 14.16 20.01 -6.31
CA HIS A 333 15.29 19.15 -6.65
C HIS A 333 16.25 19.81 -7.66
N ASN A 334 15.73 20.64 -8.57
CA ASN A 334 16.54 21.33 -9.58
C ASN A 334 17.10 22.68 -9.11
N ASN A 335 16.76 23.15 -7.91
CA ASN A 335 17.31 24.37 -7.30
C ASN A 335 18.37 24.06 -6.22
N GLY A 336 18.87 22.81 -6.18
CA GLY A 336 19.82 22.32 -5.17
C GLY A 336 21.18 21.86 -5.69
N HIS A 337 21.48 22.01 -6.98
CA HIS A 337 22.74 21.52 -7.53
C HIS A 337 23.18 22.21 -8.82
N ASP A 338 23.75 23.41 -8.68
CA ASP A 338 24.71 23.96 -9.65
C ASP A 338 25.98 24.31 -8.85
N ASN A 339 26.81 23.29 -8.65
CA ASN A 339 28.19 23.46 -8.19
C ASN A 339 29.10 22.84 -9.24
N ASP A 340 29.14 23.47 -10.42
CA ASP A 340 30.25 23.31 -11.35
C ASP A 340 31.31 24.35 -11.01
N ASN A 341 32.49 23.84 -10.68
CA ASN A 341 33.70 24.59 -10.43
C ASN A 341 33.98 25.59 -11.55
N ASP A 342 34.20 26.85 -11.20
CA ASP A 342 35.24 27.67 -11.81
C ASP A 342 35.67 28.77 -10.83
N ASP A 343 36.99 28.95 -10.78
CA ASP A 343 37.75 29.91 -9.98
C ASP A 343 37.18 31.35 -10.06
N ASP A 344 37.07 32.07 -8.93
CA ASP A 344 37.89 33.27 -8.68
C ASP A 344 37.73 33.82 -7.25
N ASP A 345 38.85 34.39 -6.83
CA ASP A 345 39.19 35.13 -5.63
C ASP A 345 38.24 36.32 -5.34
N THR A 346 37.77 36.50 -4.10
CA THR A 346 37.92 37.77 -3.34
C THR A 346 37.19 37.76 -1.99
N ASN A 347 37.97 38.06 -0.95
CA ASN A 347 37.51 38.43 0.38
C ASN A 347 36.57 39.66 0.36
N ASN A 348 35.48 39.62 1.14
CA ASN A 348 35.07 40.76 1.96
C ASN A 348 34.12 40.34 3.10
N ASP A 349 34.55 40.56 4.34
CA ASP A 349 33.73 40.49 5.55
C ASP A 349 32.86 41.75 5.69
N ASN A 350 31.54 41.60 5.93
CA ASN A 350 30.70 42.45 6.81
C ASN A 350 29.26 41.89 6.82
N ASP A 351 28.78 41.29 7.90
CA ASP A 351 28.07 41.90 9.04
C ASP A 351 26.69 42.51 8.71
N GLY A 352 25.65 41.80 9.16
CA GLY A 352 24.61 42.41 10.01
C GLY A 352 23.47 43.20 9.38
N GLY A 353 22.39 42.49 9.04
CA GLY A 353 21.01 42.98 9.18
C GLY A 353 20.40 43.64 7.95
N GLU A 354 19.30 43.07 7.44
CA GLU A 354 18.15 43.76 6.82
C GLU A 354 17.15 42.70 6.33
N SER A 355 16.19 42.34 7.19
CA SER A 355 15.02 41.52 6.80
C SER A 355 13.74 42.08 7.41
N GLU A 356 13.62 43.42 7.45
CA GLU A 356 12.41 44.13 7.87
C GLU A 356 11.75 44.92 6.73
N LEU A 357 12.28 44.89 5.50
CA LEU A 357 11.75 45.67 4.37
C LEU A 357 10.68 44.96 3.52
N GLN A 358 10.28 43.72 3.85
CA GLN A 358 9.36 42.93 3.00
C GLN A 358 7.94 42.75 3.54
N VAL A 359 7.65 43.17 4.78
CA VAL A 359 6.30 43.05 5.36
C VAL A 359 5.39 44.24 5.02
N ASP A 360 5.94 45.45 4.90
CA ASP A 360 5.17 46.66 4.57
C ASP A 360 4.68 46.64 3.11
N ASP A 361 5.49 46.09 2.19
CA ASP A 361 5.14 45.95 0.77
C ASP A 361 4.04 44.90 0.53
N LEU A 362 4.01 43.85 1.37
CA LEU A 362 2.97 42.82 1.32
C LEU A 362 1.62 43.34 1.85
N GLU A 363 1.63 44.15 2.91
CA GLU A 363 0.42 44.80 3.43
C GLU A 363 -0.15 45.81 2.42
N ALA A 364 0.71 46.60 1.78
CA ALA A 364 0.32 47.53 0.72
C ALA A 364 -0.30 46.82 -0.49
N LEU A 365 0.24 45.66 -0.87
CA LEU A 365 -0.31 44.82 -1.95
C LEU A 365 -1.68 44.25 -1.59
N MET A 366 -1.84 43.70 -0.37
CA MET A 366 -3.11 43.15 0.10
C MET A 366 -4.20 44.22 0.22
N MET A 367 -3.86 45.42 0.70
CA MET A 367 -4.80 46.53 0.81
C MET A 367 -5.29 47.01 -0.58
N ARG A 368 -4.39 47.04 -1.58
CA ARG A 368 -4.74 47.37 -2.98
C ARG A 368 -5.59 46.27 -3.65
N MET A 369 -5.27 45.00 -3.41
CA MET A 369 -6.04 43.88 -3.97
C MET A 369 -7.47 43.84 -3.43
N ARG A 370 -7.66 44.21 -2.16
CA ARG A 370 -8.98 44.30 -1.52
C ARG A 370 -9.82 45.46 -2.08
N ALA A 371 -9.20 46.61 -2.37
CA ALA A 371 -9.88 47.73 -3.01
C ALA A 371 -10.36 47.40 -4.43
N ILE A 372 -9.55 46.65 -5.20
CA ILE A 372 -9.91 46.20 -6.56
C ILE A 372 -11.07 45.19 -6.50
N LYS A 373 -11.04 44.30 -5.51
CA LYS A 373 -12.12 43.33 -5.28
C LYS A 373 -13.45 44.04 -5.04
N ASP A 374 -13.47 45.06 -4.17
CA ASP A 374 -14.68 45.84 -3.87
C ASP A 374 -15.19 46.64 -5.09
N MET A 375 -14.29 47.19 -5.91
CA MET A 375 -14.68 47.92 -7.14
C MET A 375 -15.25 47.01 -8.25
N SER A 376 -14.89 45.73 -8.22
CA SER A 376 -15.32 44.77 -9.24
C SER A 376 -16.63 44.05 -8.88
N ALA A 377 -17.13 44.19 -7.64
CA ALA A 377 -18.23 43.40 -7.10
C ALA A 377 -19.55 43.51 -7.90
N ASP A 378 -19.80 44.66 -8.55
CA ASP A 378 -21.05 44.93 -9.28
C ASP A 378 -20.97 44.67 -10.80
N LEU A 379 -19.85 44.14 -11.32
CA LEU A 379 -19.71 43.90 -12.76
C LEU A 379 -20.05 42.44 -13.15
N PRO A 380 -20.59 42.19 -14.36
CA PRO A 380 -20.76 40.83 -14.89
C PRO A 380 -19.44 40.06 -14.92
N GLU A 381 -19.49 38.75 -14.71
CA GLU A 381 -18.32 37.90 -14.43
C GLU A 381 -17.23 37.95 -15.50
N ALA A 382 -17.62 38.01 -16.78
CA ALA A 382 -16.71 38.17 -17.90
C ALA A 382 -15.94 39.51 -17.87
N GLN A 383 -16.58 40.59 -17.40
CA GLN A 383 -15.94 41.90 -17.25
C GLN A 383 -15.13 42.00 -15.96
N ARG A 384 -15.53 41.31 -14.88
CA ARG A 384 -14.76 41.19 -13.64
C ARG A 384 -13.39 40.56 -13.87
N LYS A 385 -13.34 39.45 -14.61
CA LYS A 385 -12.08 38.74 -14.90
C LYS A 385 -11.13 39.60 -15.74
N ALA A 386 -11.65 40.32 -16.73
CA ALA A 386 -10.87 41.24 -17.55
C ALA A 386 -10.37 42.47 -16.75
N PHE A 387 -11.21 43.02 -15.87
CA PHE A 387 -10.85 44.15 -15.01
C PHE A 387 -9.79 43.77 -13.97
N ALA A 388 -9.95 42.62 -13.29
CA ALA A 388 -8.98 42.09 -12.34
C ALA A 388 -7.63 41.77 -13.01
N ALA A 389 -7.65 41.10 -14.17
CA ALA A 389 -6.42 40.77 -14.90
C ALA A 389 -5.67 42.02 -15.38
N LYS A 390 -6.40 43.08 -15.77
CA LYS A 390 -5.80 44.36 -16.15
C LYS A 390 -5.20 45.09 -14.94
N ALA A 391 -5.91 45.11 -13.82
CA ALA A 391 -5.45 45.78 -12.60
C ALA A 391 -4.23 45.10 -11.96
N VAL A 392 -4.20 43.76 -11.93
CA VAL A 392 -3.03 42.99 -11.44
C VAL A 392 -1.81 43.21 -12.34
N ARG A 393 -2.01 43.31 -13.65
CA ARG A 393 -0.92 43.60 -14.60
C ARG A 393 -0.36 45.01 -14.42
N ASP A 394 -1.20 45.99 -14.08
CA ASP A 394 -0.73 47.36 -13.78
C ASP A 394 0.04 47.39 -12.45
N ILE A 395 -0.38 46.64 -11.41
CA ILE A 395 0.37 46.52 -10.14
C ILE A 395 1.76 45.90 -10.36
N MET A 396 1.85 44.83 -11.16
CA MET A 396 3.13 44.20 -11.50
C MET A 396 4.04 45.06 -12.37
N ARG A 397 3.53 46.16 -12.93
CA ARG A 397 4.32 47.11 -13.73
C ARG A 397 4.77 48.33 -12.91
N GLU A 398 4.17 48.54 -11.74
CA GLU A 398 4.45 49.65 -10.83
C GLU A 398 5.37 49.26 -9.66
N LEU A 399 5.53 47.95 -9.41
CA LEU A 399 6.64 47.33 -8.69
C LEU A 399 7.87 47.22 -9.61
#